data_AF-A0AAV9XAS5-F1
#
_entry.id   AF-A0AAV9XAS5-F1
#
_cell.length_a   1.000
_cell.length_b   1.000
_cell.length_c   1.000
_cell.angle_alpha   90.00
_cell.angle_beta   90.00
_cell.angle_gamma   90.00
#
_symmetry.space_group_name_H-M   'P 1'
#
loop_
_entity.id
_entity.type
_entity.pdbx_description
1 polymer ?
#
loop_
_entity_poly.entity_id
_entity_poly.type
_entity_poly.pdbx_seq_one_letter_code
_entity_poly.pdbx_strand_id
1 'polypeptide(L)'
;MTCNICNVADFCSLEHLFFHITRNENACAGVKNALNNLAQNTLYLEAFAEVNPSNDLKPPSFILNPLLRLECPDIDCRCYCTSVTQEYMLSRLDLIAAYRALNTHPSILKACNSAIGTHYLDRCDNVNIRSITTNLMIRIGFLQLAYDFLKWWLIHGEYDCRARPPIPFLDIRNTNPFERCNQLDNEILYGPGTLISLKCELPPASLLLSLALIKFKVLADVKELRNAQILRKKLPFDIVYCVKEQVKCTDIVRTHREIYKMDSIEEYDAVIAGLEEDMEAIFYRFVGLVKVGYRVWEALAARRVKTSKPRNTRTKRKISSMYGANVDAWHETPGALEWVAEALYGGSETEIGDVGMETLSEAGMESASEFSEFEDEGGVSLQGYM
;
A
#
# COMPACT_ATOMS: atom_id res chain seq x y z
N MET A 1 -12.67 29.28 2.19
CA MET A 1 -14.09 28.90 2.05
C MET A 1 -14.13 27.41 1.73
N THR A 2 -14.88 26.61 2.47
CA THR A 2 -14.99 25.16 2.22
C THR A 2 -16.14 24.86 1.25
N CYS A 3 -16.05 23.76 0.49
CA CYS A 3 -17.21 23.25 -0.23
C CYS A 3 -18.29 22.77 0.75
N ASN A 4 -19.46 23.41 0.75
CA ASN A 4 -20.57 23.08 1.66
C ASN A 4 -21.21 21.70 1.41
N ILE A 5 -20.87 21.02 0.30
CA ILE A 5 -21.40 19.69 -0.03
C ILE A 5 -20.49 18.61 0.56
N CYS A 6 -19.19 18.63 0.24
CA CYS A 6 -18.25 17.60 0.66
C CYS A 6 -17.50 17.95 1.96
N ASN A 7 -17.37 19.23 2.30
CA ASN A 7 -16.55 19.74 3.42
C ASN A 7 -15.09 19.26 3.37
N VAL A 8 -14.53 19.04 2.17
CA VAL A 8 -13.17 18.49 1.99
C VAL A 8 -12.15 19.52 1.53
N ALA A 9 -12.52 20.34 0.54
CA ALA A 9 -11.60 21.24 -0.12
C ALA A 9 -11.83 22.69 0.33
N ASP A 10 -10.72 23.39 0.57
CA ASP A 10 -10.65 24.82 0.85
C ASP A 10 -10.35 25.61 -0.42
N PHE A 11 -11.08 26.69 -0.62
CA PHE A 11 -10.97 27.58 -1.77
C PHE A 11 -10.63 29.01 -1.31
N CYS A 12 -9.72 29.63 -2.06
CA CYS A 12 -9.30 31.02 -1.85
C CYS A 12 -10.31 32.04 -2.42
N SER A 13 -11.21 31.63 -3.31
CA SER A 13 -12.23 32.51 -3.93
C SER A 13 -13.55 31.76 -4.19
N LEU A 14 -14.63 32.52 -4.38
CA LEU A 14 -15.94 31.97 -4.75
C LEU A 14 -15.92 31.36 -6.15
N GLU A 15 -15.13 31.94 -7.06
CA GLU A 15 -14.96 31.43 -8.42
C GLU A 15 -14.31 30.04 -8.42
N HIS A 16 -13.25 29.83 -7.62
CA HIS A 16 -12.63 28.51 -7.46
C HIS A 16 -13.58 27.49 -6.83
N LEU A 17 -14.40 27.92 -5.86
CA LEU A 17 -15.43 27.07 -5.27
C LEU A 17 -16.48 26.67 -6.32
N PHE A 18 -16.97 27.62 -7.12
CA PHE A 18 -17.95 27.35 -8.17
C PHE A 18 -17.39 26.37 -9.22
N PHE A 19 -16.17 26.63 -9.71
CA PHE A 19 -15.49 25.73 -10.64
C PHE A 19 -15.33 24.32 -10.07
N HIS A 20 -14.98 24.20 -8.79
CA HIS A 20 -14.89 22.90 -8.13
C HIS A 20 -16.23 22.19 -8.06
N ILE A 21 -17.31 22.88 -7.66
CA ILE A 21 -18.65 22.30 -7.57
C ILE A 21 -19.09 21.81 -8.94
N THR A 22 -18.99 22.64 -9.99
CA THR A 22 -19.41 22.26 -11.34
C THR A 22 -18.59 21.08 -11.88
N ARG A 23 -17.28 21.04 -11.60
CA ARG A 23 -16.41 19.95 -12.08
C ARG A 23 -16.61 18.65 -11.29
N ASN A 24 -16.95 18.74 -10.00
CA ASN A 24 -16.94 17.60 -9.08
C ASN A 24 -18.30 17.35 -8.42
N GLU A 25 -19.40 17.78 -9.03
CA GLU A 25 -20.75 17.68 -8.44
C GLU A 25 -21.07 16.25 -7.98
N ASN A 26 -20.90 15.27 -8.87
CA ASN A 26 -21.15 13.86 -8.58
C ASN A 26 -20.22 13.31 -7.48
N ALA A 27 -18.94 13.69 -7.49
CA ALA A 27 -17.98 13.24 -6.49
C ALA A 27 -18.27 13.88 -5.11
N CYS A 28 -18.67 15.15 -5.07
CA CYS A 28 -19.09 15.83 -3.85
C CYS A 28 -20.35 15.20 -3.26
N ALA A 29 -21.34 14.91 -4.10
CA ALA A 29 -22.55 14.18 -3.69
C ALA A 29 -22.21 12.78 -3.16
N GLY A 30 -21.28 12.07 -3.81
CA GLY A 30 -20.75 10.78 -3.35
C GLY A 30 -20.15 10.87 -1.95
N VAL A 31 -19.31 11.87 -1.68
CA VAL A 31 -18.73 12.09 -0.34
C VAL A 31 -19.81 12.39 0.69
N LYS A 32 -20.78 13.25 0.37
CA LYS A 32 -21.88 13.58 1.28
C LYS A 32 -22.69 12.33 1.64
N ASN A 33 -23.01 11.49 0.65
CA ASN A 33 -23.75 10.25 0.86
C ASN A 33 -22.95 9.25 1.72
N ALA A 34 -21.65 9.09 1.43
CA ALA A 34 -20.78 8.22 2.21
C ALA A 34 -20.62 8.70 3.67
N LEU A 35 -20.53 10.01 3.91
CA LEU A 35 -20.51 10.58 5.26
C LEU A 35 -21.82 10.31 6.02
N ASN A 36 -22.97 10.47 5.37
CA ASN A 36 -24.27 10.16 5.97
C ASN A 36 -24.39 8.67 6.32
N ASN A 37 -23.96 7.79 5.42
CA ASN A 37 -23.95 6.35 5.65
C ASN A 37 -23.03 5.97 6.82
N LEU A 38 -21.82 6.56 6.87
CA LEU A 38 -20.90 6.35 7.98
C LEU A 38 -21.49 6.85 9.31
N ALA A 39 -22.15 8.00 9.32
CA ALA A 39 -22.80 8.53 10.52
C ALA A 39 -23.92 7.59 11.03
N GLN A 40 -24.75 7.06 10.13
CA GLN A 40 -25.78 6.08 10.47
C GLN A 40 -25.18 4.79 11.06
N ASN A 41 -24.14 4.24 10.42
CA ASN A 41 -23.47 3.04 10.93
C ASN A 41 -22.68 3.29 12.23
N THR A 42 -22.23 4.53 12.47
CA THR A 42 -21.64 4.93 13.76
C THR A 42 -22.67 4.80 14.87
N LEU A 43 -23.85 5.39 14.70
CA LEU A 43 -24.94 5.31 15.68
C LEU A 43 -25.38 3.87 15.94
N TYR A 44 -25.46 3.05 14.89
CA TYR A 44 -25.82 1.64 15.03
C TYR A 44 -24.77 0.86 15.83
N LEU A 45 -23.48 1.08 15.56
CA LEU A 45 -22.39 0.43 16.28
C LEU A 45 -22.29 0.92 17.74
N GLU A 46 -22.54 2.20 18.01
CA GLU A 46 -22.64 2.74 19.37
C GLU A 46 -23.80 2.09 20.15
N ALA A 47 -25.00 2.05 19.57
CA ALA A 47 -26.15 1.39 20.18
C ALA A 47 -25.90 -0.11 20.41
N PHE A 48 -25.23 -0.80 19.47
CA PHE A 48 -24.87 -2.20 19.62
C PHE A 48 -23.89 -2.41 20.79
N ALA A 49 -22.90 -1.54 20.96
CA ALA A 49 -21.93 -1.60 22.06
C ALA A 49 -22.60 -1.37 23.43
N GLU A 50 -23.57 -0.45 23.52
CA GLU A 50 -24.32 -0.18 24.76
C GLU A 50 -25.14 -1.39 25.23
N VAL A 51 -25.75 -2.13 24.30
CA VAL A 51 -26.58 -3.30 24.62
C VAL A 51 -25.73 -4.56 24.88
N ASN A 52 -24.46 -4.58 24.45
CA ASN A 52 -23.56 -5.73 24.58
C ASN A 52 -22.25 -5.41 25.34
N PRO A 53 -22.31 -4.90 26.59
CA PRO A 53 -21.14 -4.44 27.33
C PRO A 53 -20.18 -5.58 27.72
N SER A 54 -20.64 -6.84 27.72
CA SER A 54 -19.86 -8.02 28.11
C SER A 54 -18.89 -8.53 27.03
N ASN A 55 -18.95 -8.01 25.81
CA ASN A 55 -18.19 -8.55 24.67
C ASN A 55 -16.79 -7.94 24.48
N ASP A 56 -16.27 -7.17 25.46
CA ASP A 56 -15.06 -6.33 25.32
C ASP A 56 -15.12 -5.38 24.10
N LEU A 57 -16.31 -5.19 23.51
CA LEU A 57 -16.57 -4.32 22.38
C LEU A 57 -16.61 -2.88 22.88
N LYS A 58 -15.45 -2.23 22.91
CA LYS A 58 -15.39 -0.79 23.16
C LYS A 58 -15.98 -0.04 21.96
N PRO A 59 -16.71 1.07 22.14
CA PRO A 59 -17.24 1.83 21.02
C PRO A 59 -16.11 2.35 20.11
N PRO A 60 -16.38 2.65 18.82
CA PRO A 60 -15.37 3.17 17.89
C PRO A 60 -14.66 4.40 18.43
N SER A 61 -15.36 5.25 19.17
CA SER A 61 -14.81 6.43 19.83
C SER A 61 -13.64 6.09 20.77
N PHE A 62 -13.62 4.91 21.39
CA PHE A 62 -12.49 4.46 22.22
C PHE A 62 -11.22 4.24 21.42
N ILE A 63 -11.34 3.83 20.15
CA ILE A 63 -10.22 3.62 19.24
C ILE A 63 -9.89 4.90 18.47
N LEU A 64 -10.90 5.63 18.02
CA LEU A 64 -10.74 6.78 17.15
C LEU A 64 -10.35 8.05 17.93
N ASN A 65 -10.82 8.25 19.18
CA ASN A 65 -10.48 9.44 19.95
C ASN A 65 -8.99 9.53 20.30
N PRO A 66 -8.30 8.44 20.72
CA PRO A 66 -6.85 8.46 20.85
C PRO A 66 -6.15 8.87 19.55
N LEU A 67 -6.57 8.31 18.40
CA LEU A 67 -5.98 8.67 17.10
C LEU A 67 -6.16 10.15 16.75
N LEU A 68 -7.31 10.74 17.08
CA LEU A 68 -7.55 12.18 16.92
C LEU A 68 -6.62 13.04 17.80
N ARG A 69 -6.16 12.49 18.93
CA ARG A 69 -5.14 13.10 19.82
C ARG A 69 -3.71 12.67 19.48
N LEU A 70 -3.50 11.92 18.40
CA LEU A 70 -2.21 11.32 18.02
C LEU A 70 -1.66 10.33 19.06
N GLU A 71 -2.55 9.75 19.87
CA GLU A 71 -2.26 8.70 20.84
C GLU A 71 -2.48 7.31 20.20
N CYS A 72 -1.65 6.34 20.55
CA CYS A 72 -1.88 4.95 20.15
C CYS A 72 -3.11 4.40 20.92
N PRO A 73 -4.12 3.85 20.23
CA PRO A 73 -5.22 3.15 20.90
C PRO A 73 -4.70 2.00 21.75
N ASP A 74 -5.39 1.76 22.86
CA ASP A 74 -5.10 0.66 23.77
C ASP A 74 -5.01 -0.69 23.02
N ILE A 75 -3.90 -1.40 23.21
CA ILE A 75 -3.56 -2.65 22.50
C ILE A 75 -4.49 -3.79 22.93
N ASP A 76 -5.08 -3.71 24.12
CA ASP A 76 -6.00 -4.70 24.69
C ASP A 76 -7.38 -4.72 24.00
N CYS A 77 -7.64 -3.81 23.06
CA CYS A 77 -8.85 -3.87 22.23
C CYS A 77 -8.82 -5.12 21.33
N ARG A 78 -9.73 -6.07 21.57
CA ARG A 78 -9.91 -7.25 20.68
C ARG A 78 -10.30 -6.79 19.27
N CYS A 79 -9.92 -7.55 18.25
CA CYS A 79 -10.35 -7.26 16.87
C CYS A 79 -11.87 -7.40 16.74
N TYR A 80 -12.48 -6.45 16.04
CA TYR A 80 -13.92 -6.33 15.92
C TYR A 80 -14.44 -7.12 14.72
N CYS A 81 -14.48 -8.44 14.83
CA CYS A 81 -15.00 -9.32 13.77
C CYS A 81 -16.50 -9.61 13.94
N THR A 82 -17.32 -8.57 14.14
CA THR A 82 -18.79 -8.71 14.17
C THR A 82 -19.41 -8.22 12.86
N SER A 83 -20.61 -8.70 12.52
CA SER A 83 -21.34 -8.19 11.34
C SER A 83 -21.58 -6.68 11.40
N VAL A 84 -21.91 -6.17 12.59
CA VAL A 84 -22.13 -4.73 12.84
C VAL A 84 -20.86 -3.91 12.57
N THR A 85 -19.72 -4.39 13.07
CA THR A 85 -18.44 -3.70 12.79
C THR A 85 -18.04 -3.83 11.33
N GLN A 86 -18.36 -4.95 10.67
CA GLN A 86 -18.12 -5.12 9.25
C GLN A 86 -18.89 -4.08 8.41
N GLU A 87 -20.17 -3.85 8.69
CA GLU A 87 -20.97 -2.81 8.02
C GLU A 87 -20.38 -1.41 8.22
N TYR A 88 -19.97 -1.10 9.46
CA TYR A 88 -19.27 0.14 9.76
C TYR A 88 -17.97 0.29 8.95
N MET A 89 -17.14 -0.76 8.87
CA MET A 89 -15.91 -0.75 8.09
C MET A 89 -16.15 -0.60 6.59
N LEU A 90 -17.18 -1.27 6.05
CA LEU A 90 -17.57 -1.10 4.65
C LEU A 90 -18.00 0.36 4.37
N SER A 91 -18.74 0.99 5.29
CA SER A 91 -19.10 2.41 5.14
C SER A 91 -17.87 3.34 5.18
N ARG A 92 -16.81 2.98 5.92
CA ARG A 92 -15.52 3.69 5.87
C ARG A 92 -14.81 3.48 4.53
N LEU A 93 -14.84 2.27 3.96
CA LEU A 93 -14.29 2.01 2.62
C LEU A 93 -15.02 2.82 1.54
N ASP A 94 -16.35 2.92 1.62
CA ASP A 94 -17.13 3.74 0.71
C ASP A 94 -16.73 5.22 0.81
N LEU A 95 -16.51 5.72 2.03
CA LEU A 95 -16.01 7.07 2.25
C LEU A 95 -14.60 7.28 1.68
N ILE A 96 -13.71 6.31 1.86
CA ILE A 96 -12.36 6.32 1.28
C ILE A 96 -12.44 6.35 -0.25
N ALA A 97 -13.30 5.53 -0.86
CA ALA A 97 -13.52 5.51 -2.29
C ALA A 97 -14.08 6.86 -2.81
N ALA A 98 -15.02 7.46 -2.09
CA ALA A 98 -15.58 8.76 -2.43
C ALA A 98 -14.53 9.88 -2.35
N TYR A 99 -13.68 9.88 -1.32
CA TYR A 99 -12.57 10.83 -1.21
C TYR A 99 -11.51 10.65 -2.30
N ARG A 100 -11.22 9.40 -2.69
CA ARG A 100 -10.33 9.10 -3.82
C ARG A 100 -10.87 9.63 -5.14
N ALA A 101 -12.18 9.54 -5.35
CA ALA A 101 -12.84 10.04 -6.55
C ALA A 101 -12.73 11.58 -6.71
N LEU A 102 -12.69 12.34 -5.61
CA LEU A 102 -12.42 13.78 -5.65
C LEU A 102 -11.00 14.11 -6.12
N ASN A 103 -10.05 13.22 -5.86
CA ASN A 103 -8.66 13.31 -6.31
C ASN A 103 -7.97 14.67 -6.03
N THR A 104 -8.12 15.20 -4.82
CA THR A 104 -7.43 16.41 -4.35
C THR A 104 -6.55 16.07 -3.15
N HIS A 105 -5.44 16.78 -2.94
CA HIS A 105 -4.57 16.51 -1.79
C HIS A 105 -5.34 16.47 -0.43
N PRO A 106 -6.24 17.43 -0.11
CA PRO A 106 -7.04 17.34 1.11
C PRO A 106 -7.96 16.12 1.16
N SER A 107 -8.54 15.69 0.02
CA SER A 107 -9.40 14.50 -0.01
C SER A 107 -8.59 13.22 0.23
N ILE A 108 -7.41 13.10 -0.39
CA ILE A 108 -6.53 11.95 -0.18
C ILE A 108 -6.02 11.90 1.26
N LEU A 109 -5.71 13.04 1.88
CA LEU A 109 -5.37 13.11 3.30
C LEU A 109 -6.50 12.60 4.20
N LYS A 110 -7.74 13.03 3.94
CA LYS A 110 -8.92 12.53 4.68
C LYS A 110 -9.16 11.03 4.45
N ALA A 111 -8.94 10.55 3.22
CA ALA A 111 -8.99 9.12 2.91
C ALA A 111 -7.94 8.33 3.69
N CYS A 112 -6.70 8.83 3.76
CA CYS A 112 -5.62 8.20 4.50
C CYS A 112 -5.94 8.12 6.01
N ASN A 113 -6.39 9.22 6.60
CA ASN A 113 -6.82 9.25 8.00
C ASN A 113 -7.97 8.27 8.27
N SER A 114 -8.93 8.20 7.34
CA SER A 114 -10.02 7.22 7.43
C SER A 114 -9.49 5.79 7.39
N ALA A 115 -8.56 5.50 6.48
CA ALA A 115 -7.96 4.18 6.31
C ALA A 115 -7.13 3.74 7.53
N ILE A 116 -6.31 4.64 8.10
CA ILE A 116 -5.57 4.40 9.35
C ILE A 116 -6.54 4.08 10.49
N GLY A 117 -7.61 4.86 10.65
CA GLY A 117 -8.62 4.56 11.67
C GLY A 117 -9.31 3.20 11.49
N THR A 118 -9.48 2.74 10.25
CA THR A 118 -10.02 1.41 9.95
C THR A 118 -9.08 0.29 10.38
N HIS A 119 -7.76 0.45 10.27
CA HIS A 119 -6.79 -0.57 10.73
C HIS A 119 -6.86 -0.87 12.22
N TYR A 120 -7.16 0.13 13.04
CA TYR A 120 -7.28 -0.10 14.48
C TYR A 120 -8.58 -0.80 14.87
N LEU A 121 -9.59 -0.79 13.99
CA LEU A 121 -10.85 -1.51 14.17
C LEU A 121 -10.74 -2.97 13.69
N ASP A 122 -9.98 -3.18 12.60
CA ASP A 122 -9.72 -4.50 12.03
C ASP A 122 -8.25 -4.68 11.69
N ARG A 123 -7.51 -5.20 12.67
CA ARG A 123 -6.10 -5.54 12.51
C ARG A 123 -5.93 -6.79 11.61
N CYS A 124 -6.96 -7.61 11.43
CA CYS A 124 -6.87 -8.79 10.55
C CYS A 124 -6.97 -8.43 9.05
N ASP A 125 -7.35 -7.19 8.71
CA ASP A 125 -7.49 -6.70 7.34
C ASP A 125 -8.50 -7.48 6.49
N ASN A 126 -9.64 -7.82 7.09
CA ASN A 126 -10.72 -8.53 6.40
C ASN A 126 -11.26 -7.77 5.18
N VAL A 127 -11.06 -6.46 5.16
CA VAL A 127 -11.49 -5.54 4.09
C VAL A 127 -10.36 -5.15 3.12
N ASN A 128 -9.16 -5.73 3.24
CA ASN A 128 -8.00 -5.47 2.37
C ASN A 128 -7.63 -3.98 2.25
N ILE A 129 -7.71 -3.26 3.36
CA ILE A 129 -7.42 -1.83 3.48
C ILE A 129 -5.92 -1.55 3.63
N ARG A 130 -5.09 -2.56 3.96
CA ARG A 130 -3.61 -2.43 4.03
C ARG A 130 -3.02 -1.79 2.78
N SER A 131 -3.27 -2.39 1.63
CA SER A 131 -2.74 -1.91 0.35
C SER A 131 -3.25 -0.52 -0.04
N ILE A 132 -4.51 -0.23 0.24
CA ILE A 132 -5.11 1.09 0.00
C ILE A 132 -4.42 2.14 0.87
N THR A 133 -4.16 1.83 2.14
CA THR A 133 -3.56 2.76 3.10
C THR A 133 -2.15 3.17 2.70
N THR A 134 -1.30 2.21 2.36
CA THR A 134 0.08 2.50 1.92
C THR A 134 0.09 3.40 0.68
N ASN A 135 -0.75 3.10 -0.31
CA ASN A 135 -0.84 3.92 -1.53
C ASN A 135 -1.36 5.34 -1.24
N LEU A 136 -2.32 5.51 -0.32
CA LEU A 136 -2.76 6.84 0.09
C LEU A 136 -1.64 7.65 0.74
N MET A 137 -0.82 7.02 1.59
CA MET A 137 0.36 7.66 2.19
C MET A 137 1.39 8.09 1.13
N ILE A 138 1.66 7.23 0.13
CA ILE A 138 2.56 7.54 -0.99
C ILE A 138 2.08 8.76 -1.79
N ARG A 139 0.76 8.86 -2.03
CA ARG A 139 0.14 9.97 -2.78
C ARG A 139 0.20 11.31 -2.05
N ILE A 140 0.11 11.30 -0.72
CA ILE A 140 0.26 12.50 0.12
C ILE A 140 1.74 12.92 0.26
N GLY A 141 2.67 12.01 -0.03
CA GLY A 141 4.10 12.26 0.11
C GLY A 141 4.67 11.91 1.49
N PHE A 142 4.00 11.04 2.25
CA PHE A 142 4.51 10.49 3.51
C PHE A 142 5.18 9.15 3.26
N LEU A 143 6.28 9.13 2.50
CA LEU A 143 6.90 7.87 2.08
C LEU A 143 7.56 7.15 3.24
N GLN A 144 8.16 7.86 4.20
CA GLN A 144 8.77 7.21 5.37
C GLN A 144 7.70 6.48 6.21
N LEU A 145 6.56 7.14 6.45
CA LEU A 145 5.45 6.53 7.17
C LEU A 145 4.85 5.35 6.40
N ALA A 146 4.74 5.48 5.07
CA ALA A 146 4.28 4.40 4.20
C ALA A 146 5.21 3.18 4.27
N TYR A 147 6.53 3.42 4.29
CA TYR A 147 7.55 2.39 4.40
C TYR A 147 7.50 1.69 5.75
N ASP A 148 7.48 2.45 6.85
CA ASP A 148 7.38 1.89 8.21
C ASP A 148 6.11 1.04 8.38
N PHE A 149 4.97 1.54 7.89
CA PHE A 149 3.70 0.81 7.89
C PHE A 149 3.81 -0.49 7.10
N LEU A 150 4.37 -0.42 5.88
CA LEU A 150 4.53 -1.58 5.02
C LEU A 150 5.49 -2.61 5.61
N LYS A 151 6.63 -2.18 6.15
CA LYS A 151 7.63 -3.05 6.78
C LYS A 151 7.02 -3.83 7.95
N TRP A 152 6.20 -3.17 8.77
CA TRP A 152 5.49 -3.86 9.86
C TRP A 152 4.63 -5.02 9.35
N TRP A 153 3.87 -4.80 8.27
CA TRP A 153 3.05 -5.85 7.66
C TRP A 153 3.84 -6.93 6.93
N LEU A 154 4.99 -6.59 6.35
CA LEU A 154 5.87 -7.58 5.73
C LEU A 154 6.48 -8.53 6.78
N ILE A 155 6.96 -8.00 7.89
CA ILE A 155 7.59 -8.80 8.96
C ILE A 155 6.57 -9.66 9.70
N HIS A 156 5.46 -9.06 10.13
CA HIS A 156 4.49 -9.74 10.99
C HIS A 156 3.42 -10.52 10.21
N GLY A 157 3.30 -10.29 8.91
CA GLY A 157 2.33 -10.97 8.06
C GLY A 157 0.89 -10.71 8.49
N GLU A 158 0.11 -11.79 8.65
CA GLU A 158 -1.27 -11.68 9.15
C GLU A 158 -1.28 -11.47 10.66
N TYR A 159 -1.99 -10.43 11.11
CA TYR A 159 -2.16 -10.18 12.53
C TYR A 159 -3.16 -11.18 13.13
N ASP A 160 -2.70 -12.04 14.03
CA ASP A 160 -3.57 -12.89 14.83
C ASP A 160 -4.21 -12.08 15.96
N CYS A 161 -5.45 -11.66 15.75
CA CYS A 161 -6.24 -10.97 16.76
C CYS A 161 -6.59 -11.80 18.01
N ARG A 162 -6.32 -13.10 17.99
CA ARG A 162 -6.58 -14.03 19.10
C ARG A 162 -5.33 -14.29 19.93
N ALA A 163 -4.16 -13.85 19.47
CA ALA A 163 -2.89 -14.02 20.17
C ALA A 163 -2.92 -13.39 21.57
N ARG A 164 -2.34 -14.07 22.56
CA ARG A 164 -2.16 -13.57 23.93
C ARG A 164 -0.73 -13.84 24.40
N PRO A 165 0.09 -12.80 24.64
CA PRO A 165 -0.21 -11.37 24.49
C PRO A 165 -0.35 -10.93 23.01
N PRO A 166 -1.07 -9.83 22.73
CA PRO A 166 -1.13 -9.27 21.38
C PRO A 166 0.25 -8.75 20.95
N ILE A 167 0.57 -8.90 19.66
CA ILE A 167 1.78 -8.31 19.08
C ILE A 167 1.64 -6.78 19.08
N PRO A 168 2.70 -6.02 19.42
CA PRO A 168 2.72 -4.56 19.26
C PRO A 168 2.27 -4.15 17.87
N PHE A 169 1.26 -3.27 17.78
CA PHE A 169 0.63 -2.93 16.51
C PHE A 169 1.21 -1.64 15.93
N LEU A 170 1.76 -1.72 14.71
CA LEU A 170 2.34 -0.59 13.96
C LEU A 170 3.36 0.20 14.79
N ASP A 171 4.21 -0.47 15.56
CA ASP A 171 5.23 0.10 16.44
C ASP A 171 6.58 0.35 15.75
N ILE A 172 6.75 -0.14 14.52
CA ILE A 172 7.91 0.15 13.68
C ILE A 172 7.89 1.62 13.22
N ARG A 173 9.01 2.32 13.40
CA ARG A 173 9.20 3.75 13.08
C ARG A 173 10.62 4.06 12.61
N ASN A 174 10.74 5.00 11.69
CA ASN A 174 12.01 5.52 11.16
C ASN A 174 12.97 4.42 10.69
N THR A 175 12.42 3.38 10.05
CA THR A 175 13.22 2.30 9.51
C THR A 175 13.93 2.73 8.24
N ASN A 176 15.07 2.11 7.97
CA ASN A 176 15.94 2.48 6.85
C ASN A 176 15.35 2.00 5.52
N PRO A 177 14.82 2.88 4.64
CA PRO A 177 14.25 2.45 3.36
C PRO A 177 15.29 2.03 2.32
N PHE A 178 16.59 2.21 2.62
CA PHE A 178 17.72 1.76 1.81
C PHE A 178 18.20 0.35 2.18
N GLU A 179 17.61 -0.29 3.20
CA GLU A 179 17.89 -1.70 3.46
C GLU A 179 17.48 -2.57 2.26
N ARG A 180 18.27 -3.62 2.02
CA ARG A 180 18.13 -4.43 0.81
C ARG A 180 16.92 -5.34 0.91
N CYS A 181 16.24 -5.60 -0.21
CA CYS A 181 15.05 -6.46 -0.20
C CYS A 181 15.37 -7.92 0.16
N ASN A 182 16.60 -8.39 -0.07
CA ASN A 182 17.04 -9.70 0.39
C ASN A 182 17.20 -9.80 1.93
N GLN A 183 17.37 -8.67 2.62
CA GLN A 183 17.35 -8.62 4.08
C GLN A 183 15.91 -8.74 4.57
N LEU A 184 14.97 -8.08 3.87
CA LEU A 184 13.54 -8.29 4.08
C LEU A 184 13.16 -9.75 3.85
N ASP A 185 13.70 -10.46 2.86
CA ASP A 185 13.45 -11.90 2.70
C ASP A 185 13.84 -12.70 3.93
N ASN A 186 15.00 -12.41 4.50
CA ASN A 186 15.43 -13.12 5.70
C ASN A 186 14.55 -12.78 6.91
N GLU A 187 14.14 -11.52 7.05
CA GLU A 187 13.22 -11.09 8.11
C GLU A 187 11.80 -11.64 7.92
N ILE A 188 11.32 -11.75 6.69
CA ILE A 188 10.00 -12.29 6.33
C ILE A 188 10.02 -13.81 6.50
N LEU A 189 11.03 -14.51 5.99
CA LEU A 189 11.10 -15.98 6.01
C LEU A 189 11.52 -16.54 7.38
N TYR A 190 12.35 -15.83 8.15
CA TYR A 190 12.94 -16.32 9.41
C TYR A 190 12.65 -15.42 10.62
N GLY A 191 11.76 -14.45 10.50
CA GLY A 191 11.41 -13.52 11.56
C GLY A 191 10.78 -14.17 12.80
N PRO A 192 10.95 -13.57 13.99
CA PRO A 192 10.29 -14.02 15.21
C PRO A 192 8.78 -13.77 15.12
N GLY A 193 8.03 -14.80 14.75
CA GLY A 193 6.58 -14.74 14.52
C GLY A 193 6.15 -15.46 13.24
N THR A 194 7.09 -15.66 12.31
CA THR A 194 6.88 -16.48 11.13
C THR A 194 7.19 -17.93 11.45
N LEU A 195 6.25 -18.57 12.18
CA LEU A 195 5.91 -19.97 11.92
C LEU A 195 5.25 -20.06 10.54
N ILE A 196 5.95 -19.60 9.51
CA ILE A 196 5.63 -19.85 8.11
C ILE A 196 5.88 -21.34 7.94
N SER A 197 4.81 -22.10 8.20
CA SER A 197 4.53 -23.27 7.39
C SER A 197 4.83 -22.87 5.94
N LEU A 198 5.55 -23.70 5.18
CA LEU A 198 5.74 -23.64 3.72
C LEU A 198 4.43 -23.44 2.90
N LYS A 199 3.29 -23.23 3.57
CA LYS A 199 1.96 -22.91 3.06
C LYS A 199 1.55 -21.43 3.16
N CYS A 200 2.29 -20.53 3.81
CA CYS A 200 1.91 -19.11 3.81
C CYS A 200 2.15 -18.52 2.41
N GLU A 201 1.07 -18.08 1.76
CA GLU A 201 1.14 -17.31 0.51
C GLU A 201 2.13 -16.16 0.71
N LEU A 202 3.05 -15.96 -0.26
CA LEU A 202 3.95 -14.80 -0.36
C LEU A 202 3.28 -13.51 0.14
N PRO A 203 4.03 -12.56 0.75
CA PRO A 203 3.46 -11.31 1.25
C PRO A 203 2.53 -10.71 0.22
N PRO A 204 1.36 -10.17 0.62
CA PRO A 204 0.31 -9.78 -0.32
C PRO A 204 0.92 -8.95 -1.44
N ALA A 205 0.87 -9.44 -2.68
CA ALA A 205 1.56 -8.81 -3.80
C ALA A 205 1.15 -7.33 -3.98
N SER A 206 0.01 -6.91 -3.44
CA SER A 206 -0.43 -5.51 -3.38
C SER A 206 0.47 -4.62 -2.51
N LEU A 207 1.05 -5.13 -1.42
CA LEU A 207 2.04 -4.42 -0.61
C LEU A 207 3.38 -4.32 -1.34
N LEU A 208 3.82 -5.39 -2.01
CA LEU A 208 5.06 -5.38 -2.78
C LEU A 208 5.02 -4.36 -3.94
N LEU A 209 3.85 -4.16 -4.58
CA LEU A 209 3.66 -3.07 -5.55
C LEU A 209 3.86 -1.68 -4.91
N SER A 210 3.44 -1.50 -3.66
CA SER A 210 3.65 -0.25 -2.93
C SER A 210 5.12 -0.06 -2.55
N LEU A 211 5.81 -1.13 -2.14
CA LEU A 211 7.24 -1.11 -1.86
C LEU A 211 8.05 -0.74 -3.10
N ALA A 212 7.74 -1.34 -4.25
CA ALA A 212 8.37 -0.98 -5.53
C ALA A 212 8.19 0.50 -5.86
N LEU A 213 6.99 1.06 -5.65
CA LEU A 213 6.76 2.48 -5.90
C LEU A 213 7.55 3.39 -4.94
N ILE A 214 7.69 3.02 -3.67
CA ILE A 214 8.54 3.75 -2.71
C ILE A 214 10.00 3.72 -3.16
N LYS A 215 10.53 2.52 -3.45
CA LYS A 215 11.91 2.32 -3.92
C LYS A 215 12.18 3.07 -5.22
N PHE A 216 11.23 3.08 -6.16
CA PHE A 216 11.29 3.86 -7.40
C PHE A 216 11.43 5.36 -7.14
N LYS A 217 10.62 5.92 -6.21
CA LYS A 217 10.69 7.35 -5.86
C LYS A 217 12.00 7.71 -5.18
N VAL A 218 12.49 6.85 -4.28
CA VAL A 218 13.81 7.03 -3.65
C VAL A 218 14.93 6.94 -4.69
N LEU A 219 14.88 5.98 -5.62
CA LEU A 219 15.83 5.86 -6.72
C LEU A 219 15.88 7.12 -7.59
N ALA A 220 14.72 7.69 -7.92
CA ALA A 220 14.63 8.94 -8.68
C ALA A 220 15.31 10.10 -7.93
N ASP A 221 15.04 10.26 -6.63
CA ASP A 221 15.69 11.29 -5.81
C ASP A 221 17.21 11.14 -5.76
N VAL A 222 17.72 9.91 -5.56
CA VAL A 222 19.16 9.64 -5.50
C VAL A 222 19.82 9.92 -6.86
N LYS A 223 19.16 9.58 -7.97
CA LYS A 223 19.61 9.93 -9.33
C LYS A 223 19.69 11.44 -9.54
N GLU A 224 18.71 12.21 -9.04
CA GLU A 224 18.75 13.68 -9.11
C GLU A 224 19.89 14.28 -8.26
N LEU A 225 20.11 13.78 -7.04
CA LEU A 225 21.22 14.20 -6.20
C LEU A 225 22.58 13.86 -6.83
N ARG A 226 22.70 12.68 -7.46
CA ARG A 226 23.87 12.30 -8.25
C ARG A 226 24.09 13.26 -9.41
N ASN A 227 23.04 13.60 -10.15
CA ASN A 227 23.13 14.54 -11.27
C ASN A 227 23.62 15.92 -10.82
N ALA A 228 23.16 16.40 -9.67
CA ALA A 228 23.69 17.60 -9.04
C ALA A 228 25.18 17.44 -8.68
N GLN A 229 25.61 16.26 -8.19
CA GLN A 229 27.01 16.00 -7.85
C GLN A 229 27.95 16.05 -9.07
N ILE A 230 27.48 15.73 -10.28
CA ILE A 230 28.28 15.85 -11.51
C ILE A 230 28.79 17.29 -11.71
N LEU A 231 28.05 18.29 -11.25
CA LEU A 231 28.42 19.70 -11.35
C LEU A 231 29.70 20.02 -10.57
N ARG A 232 30.14 19.16 -9.65
CA ARG A 232 31.38 19.33 -8.88
C ARG A 232 32.63 19.40 -9.77
N LYS A 233 32.55 18.85 -10.98
CA LYS A 233 33.61 18.99 -12.01
C LYS A 233 33.82 20.45 -12.47
N LYS A 234 32.81 21.32 -12.30
CA LYS A 234 32.80 22.70 -12.81
C LYS A 234 32.56 23.74 -11.72
N LEU A 235 31.96 23.36 -10.60
CA LEU A 235 31.54 24.27 -9.54
C LEU A 235 32.25 23.94 -8.21
N PRO A 236 32.55 24.95 -7.37
CA PRO A 236 33.01 24.76 -6.00
C PRO A 236 32.03 23.93 -5.16
N PHE A 237 32.55 23.31 -4.10
CA PHE A 237 31.79 22.45 -3.19
C PHE A 237 30.52 23.13 -2.67
N ASP A 238 30.67 24.33 -2.12
CA ASP A 238 29.57 25.08 -1.49
C ASP A 238 28.43 25.36 -2.46
N ILE A 239 28.73 25.62 -3.73
CA ILE A 239 27.72 25.88 -4.75
C ILE A 239 26.95 24.61 -5.09
N VAL A 240 27.63 23.47 -5.23
CA VAL A 240 26.97 22.18 -5.48
C VAL A 240 26.07 21.79 -4.30
N TYR A 241 26.54 22.02 -3.07
CA TYR A 241 25.74 21.78 -1.87
C TYR A 241 24.48 22.64 -1.85
N CYS A 242 24.58 23.95 -2.19
CA CYS A 242 23.41 24.81 -2.35
C CYS A 242 22.44 24.31 -3.44
N VAL A 243 22.95 23.80 -4.57
CA VAL A 243 22.11 23.23 -5.64
C VAL A 243 21.38 21.99 -5.16
N LYS A 244 22.08 21.08 -4.47
CA LYS A 244 21.46 19.89 -3.87
C LYS A 244 20.31 20.27 -2.92
N GLU A 245 20.39 21.40 -2.20
CA GLU A 245 19.36 21.78 -1.21
C GLU A 245 18.06 22.21 -1.90
N GLN A 246 18.17 22.61 -3.16
CA GLN A 246 17.04 22.96 -4.01
C GLN A 246 16.44 21.75 -4.75
N VAL A 247 17.10 20.58 -4.74
CA VAL A 247 16.55 19.36 -5.32
C VAL A 247 15.35 18.94 -4.48
N LYS A 248 14.19 18.81 -5.13
CA LYS A 248 12.97 18.35 -4.47
C LYS A 248 13.06 16.85 -4.26
N CYS A 249 13.47 16.44 -3.06
CA CYS A 249 13.47 15.05 -2.65
C CYS A 249 12.27 14.72 -1.75
N THR A 250 11.94 13.43 -1.71
CA THR A 250 11.02 12.81 -0.74
C THR A 250 11.46 13.01 0.71
N ASP A 251 10.53 12.79 1.64
CA ASP A 251 10.78 12.82 3.08
C ASP A 251 11.83 11.80 3.52
N ILE A 252 11.90 10.63 2.87
CA ILE A 252 12.92 9.61 3.10
C ILE A 252 14.33 10.21 2.88
N VAL A 253 14.64 10.66 1.67
CA VAL A 253 15.98 11.15 1.34
C VAL A 253 16.34 12.39 2.16
N ARG A 254 15.36 13.25 2.47
CA ARG A 254 15.56 14.42 3.35
C ARG A 254 15.92 14.05 4.79
N THR A 255 15.37 12.95 5.31
CA THR A 255 15.62 12.49 6.68
C THR A 255 16.97 11.75 6.78
N HIS A 256 17.34 11.04 5.72
CA HIS A 256 18.60 10.32 5.56
C HIS A 256 19.74 11.23 5.09
N ARG A 257 20.19 12.13 5.99
CA ARG A 257 21.20 13.16 5.69
C ARG A 257 22.52 12.61 5.17
N GLU A 258 22.85 11.36 5.46
CA GLU A 258 24.01 10.65 4.94
C GLU A 258 24.00 10.57 3.41
N ILE A 259 22.84 10.35 2.77
CA ILE A 259 22.70 10.31 1.32
C ILE A 259 22.96 11.69 0.70
N TYR A 260 22.50 12.73 1.39
CA TYR A 260 22.66 14.10 0.96
C TYR A 260 24.13 14.57 1.02
N LYS A 261 24.85 14.08 2.04
CA LYS A 261 26.26 14.41 2.32
C LYS A 261 27.27 13.58 1.53
N MET A 262 26.83 12.71 0.62
CA MET A 262 27.75 11.96 -0.24
C MET A 262 28.50 12.92 -1.17
N ASP A 263 29.82 12.74 -1.22
CA ASP A 263 30.74 13.66 -1.88
C ASP A 263 31.34 13.07 -3.16
N SER A 264 31.14 11.77 -3.40
CA SER A 264 31.61 11.08 -4.59
C SER A 264 30.45 10.63 -5.48
N ILE A 265 30.71 10.52 -6.79
CA ILE A 265 29.73 9.99 -7.73
C ILE A 265 29.58 8.47 -7.51
N GLU A 266 30.67 7.84 -7.10
CA GLU A 266 30.81 6.41 -6.83
C GLU A 266 29.93 5.96 -5.66
N GLU A 267 29.82 6.76 -4.59
CA GLU A 267 28.88 6.49 -3.48
C GLU A 267 27.42 6.53 -3.96
N TYR A 268 27.05 7.52 -4.77
CA TYR A 268 25.72 7.58 -5.36
C TYR A 268 25.45 6.40 -6.30
N ASP A 269 26.43 6.03 -7.13
CA ASP A 269 26.34 4.88 -8.03
C ASP A 269 26.12 3.57 -7.27
N ALA A 270 26.79 3.37 -6.13
CA ALA A 270 26.59 2.19 -5.29
C ALA A 270 25.16 2.13 -4.69
N VAL A 271 24.61 3.26 -4.25
CA VAL A 271 23.22 3.32 -3.74
C VAL A 271 22.21 3.09 -4.86
N ILE A 272 22.44 3.70 -6.03
CA ILE A 272 21.59 3.53 -7.22
C ILE A 272 21.56 2.08 -7.67
N ALA A 273 22.73 1.46 -7.84
CA ALA A 273 22.83 0.05 -8.20
C ALA A 273 22.06 -0.82 -7.21
N GLY A 274 22.16 -0.51 -5.92
CA GLY A 274 21.46 -1.26 -4.90
C GLY A 274 19.93 -1.14 -4.93
N LEU A 275 19.43 0.06 -5.23
CA LEU A 275 18.00 0.30 -5.41
C LEU A 275 17.48 -0.32 -6.72
N GLU A 276 18.29 -0.35 -7.78
CA GLU A 276 17.94 -1.00 -9.04
C GLU A 276 17.85 -2.53 -8.87
N GLU A 277 18.81 -3.14 -8.18
CA GLU A 277 18.76 -4.57 -7.79
C GLU A 277 17.50 -4.89 -6.95
N ASP A 278 17.16 -4.02 -5.99
CA ASP A 278 15.94 -4.17 -5.19
C ASP A 278 14.67 -4.12 -6.06
N MET A 279 14.61 -3.18 -7.00
CA MET A 279 13.48 -3.04 -7.93
C MET A 279 13.32 -4.28 -8.83
N GLU A 280 14.44 -4.79 -9.35
CA GLU A 280 14.47 -6.02 -10.14
C GLU A 280 13.98 -7.23 -9.32
N ALA A 281 14.47 -7.37 -8.09
CA ALA A 281 14.05 -8.43 -7.16
C ALA A 281 12.54 -8.36 -6.87
N ILE A 282 11.99 -7.17 -6.60
CA ILE A 282 10.54 -7.03 -6.40
C ILE A 282 9.77 -7.38 -7.66
N PHE A 283 10.24 -6.92 -8.81
CA PHE A 283 9.55 -7.12 -10.08
C PHE A 283 9.51 -8.60 -10.49
N TYR A 284 10.66 -9.26 -10.59
CA TYR A 284 10.76 -10.62 -11.11
C TYR A 284 10.62 -11.69 -10.03
N ARG A 285 11.24 -11.48 -8.86
CA ARG A 285 11.33 -12.49 -7.81
C ARG A 285 10.11 -12.50 -6.89
N PHE A 286 9.68 -11.35 -6.36
CA PHE A 286 8.58 -11.36 -5.39
C PHE A 286 7.21 -11.29 -6.05
N VAL A 287 7.03 -10.39 -7.01
CA VAL A 287 5.72 -10.21 -7.68
C VAL A 287 5.61 -11.07 -8.94
N GLY A 288 6.71 -11.25 -9.68
CA GLY A 288 6.75 -11.97 -10.95
C GLY A 288 6.52 -13.48 -10.84
N LEU A 289 6.98 -14.12 -9.76
CA LEU A 289 6.77 -15.56 -9.52
C LEU A 289 5.29 -15.92 -9.31
N VAL A 290 4.47 -14.97 -8.86
CA VAL A 290 3.03 -15.18 -8.70
C VAL A 290 2.35 -14.82 -10.02
N LYS A 291 1.72 -15.79 -10.71
CA LYS A 291 0.94 -15.55 -11.95
C LYS A 291 -0.01 -14.35 -11.84
N VAL A 292 -0.59 -14.11 -10.66
CA VAL A 292 -1.46 -12.97 -10.38
C VAL A 292 -0.68 -11.65 -10.35
N GLY A 293 0.50 -11.62 -9.71
CA GLY A 293 1.35 -10.43 -9.61
C GLY A 293 1.83 -9.96 -10.97
N TYR A 294 2.34 -10.88 -11.80
CA TYR A 294 2.75 -10.55 -13.18
C TYR A 294 1.61 -9.91 -14.00
N ARG A 295 0.38 -10.43 -13.89
CA ARG A 295 -0.80 -9.84 -14.56
C ARG A 295 -1.15 -8.44 -14.06
N VAL A 296 -0.80 -8.10 -12.81
CA VAL A 296 -0.99 -6.74 -12.30
C VAL A 296 0.04 -5.80 -12.88
N TRP A 297 1.30 -6.22 -13.07
CA TRP A 297 2.28 -5.44 -13.84
C TRP A 297 1.82 -5.17 -15.27
N GLU A 298 1.32 -6.20 -15.97
CA GLU A 298 0.74 -6.02 -17.31
C GLU A 298 -0.42 -5.02 -17.31
N ALA A 299 -1.27 -5.05 -16.27
CA ALA A 299 -2.38 -4.12 -16.15
C ALA A 299 -1.91 -2.68 -15.91
N LEU A 300 -0.86 -2.50 -15.09
CA LEU A 300 -0.23 -1.19 -14.84
C LEU A 300 0.39 -0.63 -16.13
N ALA A 301 1.23 -1.41 -16.82
CA ALA A 301 1.82 -0.98 -18.10
C ALA A 301 0.76 -0.65 -19.16
N ALA A 302 -0.30 -1.47 -19.24
CA ALA A 302 -1.41 -1.22 -20.16
C ALA A 302 -2.34 -0.08 -19.70
N ARG A 303 -2.16 0.45 -18.48
CA ARG A 303 -3.04 1.45 -17.83
C ARG A 303 -4.50 1.00 -17.76
N ARG A 304 -4.73 -0.32 -17.76
CA ARG A 304 -6.05 -0.95 -17.70
C ARG A 304 -5.92 -2.43 -17.39
N VAL A 305 -6.91 -2.97 -16.68
CA VAL A 305 -7.06 -4.41 -16.52
C VAL A 305 -7.56 -4.99 -17.85
N LYS A 306 -6.69 -5.69 -18.59
CA LYS A 306 -7.11 -6.41 -19.80
C LYS A 306 -8.12 -7.49 -19.41
N THR A 307 -9.30 -7.45 -20.00
CA THR A 307 -10.38 -8.42 -19.77
C THR A 307 -10.20 -9.72 -20.55
N SER A 308 -9.04 -9.94 -21.17
CA SER A 308 -8.74 -11.13 -21.97
C SER A 308 -8.83 -12.38 -21.10
N LYS A 309 -10.04 -12.96 -21.10
CA LYS A 309 -10.52 -14.21 -20.50
C LYS A 309 -9.56 -14.86 -19.49
N PRO A 310 -9.38 -14.29 -18.27
CA PRO A 310 -8.93 -15.12 -17.17
C PRO A 310 -9.93 -16.29 -17.05
N ARG A 311 -9.43 -17.53 -17.08
CA ARG A 311 -10.26 -18.75 -17.02
C ARG A 311 -11.15 -18.80 -15.76
N ASN A 312 -10.80 -18.05 -14.70
CA ASN A 312 -11.49 -18.02 -13.42
C ASN A 312 -11.83 -16.59 -12.97
N THR A 313 -13.10 -16.34 -12.63
CA THR A 313 -13.64 -15.10 -12.06
C THR A 313 -12.91 -14.63 -10.80
N ARG A 314 -12.45 -15.56 -9.94
CA ARG A 314 -11.71 -15.26 -8.70
C ARG A 314 -10.38 -14.56 -8.98
N THR A 315 -9.61 -15.05 -9.95
CA THR A 315 -8.32 -14.46 -10.35
C THR A 315 -8.53 -13.05 -10.91
N LYS A 316 -9.56 -12.85 -11.74
CA LYS A 316 -9.92 -11.53 -12.26
C LYS A 316 -10.22 -10.53 -11.15
N ARG A 317 -10.99 -10.95 -10.14
CA ARG A 317 -11.32 -10.12 -8.98
C ARG A 317 -10.08 -9.76 -8.17
N LYS A 318 -9.16 -10.72 -7.93
CA LYS A 318 -7.89 -10.47 -7.22
C LYS A 318 -7.02 -9.45 -7.97
N ILE A 319 -6.83 -9.62 -9.29
CA ILE A 319 -6.08 -8.66 -10.13
C ILE A 319 -6.74 -7.28 -10.11
N SER A 320 -8.05 -7.21 -10.30
CA SER A 320 -8.78 -5.94 -10.32
C SER A 320 -8.71 -5.20 -8.97
N SER A 321 -8.77 -5.94 -7.86
CA SER A 321 -8.64 -5.39 -6.52
C SER A 321 -7.22 -4.85 -6.29
N MET A 322 -6.18 -5.63 -6.61
CA MET A 322 -4.79 -5.20 -6.49
C MET A 322 -4.48 -3.98 -7.37
N TYR A 323 -4.90 -4.02 -8.64
CA TYR A 323 -4.76 -2.89 -9.56
C TYR A 323 -5.48 -1.66 -9.01
N GLY A 324 -6.76 -1.79 -8.64
CA GLY A 324 -7.56 -0.67 -8.14
C GLY A 324 -7.03 -0.06 -6.83
N ALA A 325 -6.33 -0.83 -6.00
CA ALA A 325 -5.70 -0.30 -4.78
C ALA A 325 -4.43 0.52 -5.06
N ASN A 326 -3.69 0.19 -6.13
CA ASN A 326 -2.36 0.77 -6.41
C ASN A 326 -2.37 1.82 -7.53
N VAL A 327 -3.28 1.71 -8.50
CA VAL A 327 -3.14 2.40 -9.79
C VAL A 327 -3.03 3.93 -9.69
N ASP A 328 -3.76 4.55 -8.75
CA ASP A 328 -3.73 6.02 -8.60
C ASP A 328 -2.32 6.52 -8.24
N ALA A 329 -1.64 5.86 -7.30
CA ALA A 329 -0.31 6.26 -6.84
C ALA A 329 0.74 6.08 -7.94
N TRP A 330 0.62 5.02 -8.72
CA TRP A 330 1.48 4.76 -9.87
C TRP A 330 1.25 5.78 -11.01
N HIS A 331 0.00 6.13 -11.31
CA HIS A 331 -0.32 7.15 -12.31
C HIS A 331 0.17 8.55 -11.92
N GLU A 332 0.14 8.87 -10.63
CA GLU A 332 0.57 10.16 -10.09
C GLU A 332 2.09 10.29 -9.99
N THR A 333 2.84 9.19 -10.13
CA THR A 333 4.31 9.19 -10.02
C THR A 333 4.95 9.25 -11.41
N PRO A 334 5.61 10.36 -11.79
CA PRO A 334 6.22 10.51 -13.11
C PRO A 334 7.24 9.41 -13.41
N GLY A 335 7.18 8.84 -14.61
CA GLY A 335 8.12 7.81 -15.08
C GLY A 335 7.85 6.39 -14.55
N ALA A 336 7.00 6.22 -13.54
CA ALA A 336 6.79 4.92 -12.89
C ALA A 336 6.14 3.90 -13.83
N LEU A 337 5.14 4.32 -14.61
CA LEU A 337 4.45 3.42 -15.55
C LEU A 337 5.31 3.12 -16.79
N GLU A 338 6.11 4.09 -17.23
CA GLU A 338 7.09 3.92 -18.30
C GLU A 338 8.14 2.88 -17.90
N TRP A 339 8.65 2.96 -16.67
CA TRP A 339 9.56 1.95 -16.11
C TRP A 339 8.94 0.55 -16.09
N VAL A 340 7.67 0.40 -15.66
CA VAL A 340 6.99 -0.91 -15.70
C VAL A 340 6.85 -1.43 -17.14
N ALA A 341 6.55 -0.55 -18.09
CA ALA A 341 6.42 -0.94 -19.50
C ALA A 341 7.78 -1.35 -20.09
N GLU A 342 8.85 -0.65 -19.75
CA GLU A 342 10.22 -0.97 -20.15
C GLU A 342 10.68 -2.31 -19.54
N ALA A 343 10.43 -2.55 -18.26
CA ALA A 343 10.74 -3.83 -17.61
C ALA A 343 9.98 -5.02 -18.23
N LEU A 344 8.76 -4.82 -18.71
CA LEU A 344 7.95 -5.87 -19.36
C LEU A 344 8.30 -6.09 -20.84
N TYR A 345 8.60 -5.02 -21.59
CA TYR A 345 8.64 -5.06 -23.06
C TYR A 345 9.97 -4.60 -23.65
N GLY A 346 10.80 -3.88 -22.90
CA GLY A 346 12.08 -3.30 -23.35
C GLY A 346 13.22 -4.30 -23.46
N GLY A 347 13.11 -5.49 -22.87
CA GLY A 347 14.11 -6.56 -22.96
C GLY A 347 14.17 -7.29 -24.32
N SER A 348 13.43 -6.85 -25.35
CA SER A 348 13.30 -7.60 -26.61
C SER A 348 14.44 -7.38 -27.63
N GLU A 349 15.51 -6.65 -27.30
CA GLU A 349 16.69 -6.49 -28.18
C GLU A 349 18.01 -7.03 -27.60
N THR A 350 18.04 -7.44 -26.33
CA THR A 350 19.18 -8.16 -25.74
C THR A 350 18.74 -9.56 -25.37
N GLU A 351 19.37 -10.56 -25.98
CA GLU A 351 19.18 -12.00 -25.77
C GLU A 351 18.90 -12.36 -24.30
N ILE A 352 17.61 -12.46 -23.95
CA ILE A 352 17.16 -13.29 -22.84
C ILE A 352 17.27 -14.72 -23.37
N GLY A 353 18.50 -15.23 -23.45
CA GLY A 353 18.73 -16.66 -23.61
C GLY A 353 18.12 -17.35 -22.40
N ASP A 354 17.08 -18.16 -22.63
CA ASP A 354 16.51 -19.30 -21.88
C ASP A 354 16.52 -19.38 -20.33
N VAL A 355 17.11 -18.46 -19.59
CA VAL A 355 17.28 -18.55 -18.13
C VAL A 355 15.95 -18.33 -17.39
N GLY A 356 14.95 -17.68 -18.01
CA GLY A 356 13.70 -17.32 -17.32
C GLY A 356 12.66 -18.43 -17.16
N MET A 357 12.67 -19.47 -18.00
CA MET A 357 11.70 -20.59 -17.90
C MET A 357 12.31 -21.91 -17.43
N GLU A 358 13.60 -22.18 -17.66
CA GLU A 358 14.23 -23.41 -17.16
C GLU A 358 14.52 -23.36 -15.65
N THR A 359 14.88 -22.20 -15.08
CA THR A 359 15.02 -22.10 -13.60
C THR A 359 13.69 -22.21 -12.85
N LEU A 360 12.55 -22.06 -13.53
CA LEU A 360 11.22 -22.31 -12.95
C LEU A 360 10.85 -23.81 -12.94
N SER A 361 11.50 -24.65 -13.75
CA SER A 361 11.31 -26.10 -13.68
C SER A 361 12.27 -26.78 -12.71
N GLU A 362 13.47 -26.22 -12.49
CA GLU A 362 14.48 -26.86 -11.62
C GLU A 362 14.33 -26.50 -10.12
N ALA A 363 13.73 -25.34 -9.80
CA ALA A 363 13.46 -24.94 -8.42
C ALA A 363 12.09 -25.46 -7.93
N GLY A 364 11.96 -26.79 -7.74
CA GLY A 364 11.02 -27.34 -6.74
C GLY A 364 9.70 -27.96 -7.22
N MET A 365 9.65 -28.60 -8.39
CA MET A 365 8.54 -29.49 -8.78
C MET A 365 8.95 -30.97 -8.76
N GLU A 366 9.29 -31.52 -7.60
CA GLU A 366 9.45 -32.98 -7.41
C GLU A 366 8.37 -33.64 -6.51
N SER A 367 7.28 -32.95 -6.18
CA SER A 367 6.17 -33.58 -5.41
C SER A 367 4.77 -33.17 -5.85
N ALA A 368 4.58 -32.88 -7.14
CA ALA A 368 3.26 -32.64 -7.73
C ALA A 368 2.44 -33.93 -8.01
N SER A 369 2.78 -35.06 -7.39
CA SER A 369 2.04 -36.33 -7.53
C SER A 369 1.09 -36.65 -6.36
N GLU A 370 0.98 -35.80 -5.34
CA GLU A 370 0.08 -36.05 -4.18
C GLU A 370 -1.17 -35.13 -4.14
N PHE A 371 -1.43 -34.32 -5.17
CA PHE A 371 -2.56 -33.38 -5.18
C PHE A 371 -3.76 -33.83 -6.05
N SER A 372 -3.84 -35.09 -6.47
CA SER A 372 -4.97 -35.60 -7.27
C SER A 372 -6.02 -36.41 -6.50
N GLU A 373 -6.01 -36.44 -5.17
CA GLU A 373 -7.02 -37.16 -4.37
C GLU A 373 -7.64 -36.26 -3.29
N PHE A 374 -8.35 -35.20 -3.69
CA PHE A 374 -9.36 -34.54 -2.83
C PHE A 374 -10.40 -33.85 -3.72
N GLU A 375 -11.08 -34.64 -4.55
CA GLU A 375 -12.43 -34.33 -5.01
C GLU A 375 -13.35 -35.42 -4.43
N ASP A 376 -14.53 -35.00 -3.98
CA ASP A 376 -15.53 -35.74 -3.19
C ASP A 376 -15.20 -36.01 -1.71
N GLU A 377 -15.71 -35.13 -0.82
CA GLU A 377 -16.73 -35.50 0.17
C GLU A 377 -17.24 -34.27 0.96
N GLY A 378 -18.57 -34.14 1.11
CA GLY A 378 -19.19 -33.42 2.21
C GLY A 378 -19.93 -32.11 1.89
N GLY A 379 -21.13 -32.21 1.33
CA GLY A 379 -22.09 -31.11 1.30
C GLY A 379 -22.56 -30.71 2.70
N VAL A 380 -22.59 -29.41 2.99
CA VAL A 380 -23.36 -28.84 4.10
C VAL A 380 -24.33 -27.82 3.52
N SER A 381 -25.61 -28.13 3.71
CA SER A 381 -26.79 -27.34 3.36
C SER A 381 -26.75 -25.96 4.00
N LEU A 382 -26.82 -24.92 3.17
CA LEU A 382 -27.24 -23.58 3.57
C LEU A 382 -28.76 -23.49 3.46
N GLN A 383 -29.44 -23.59 4.60
CA GLN A 383 -30.82 -23.14 4.74
C GLN A 383 -30.99 -22.41 6.07
N GLY A 384 -31.42 -21.15 5.97
CA GLY A 384 -31.95 -20.38 7.09
C GLY A 384 -31.08 -19.18 7.45
N TYR A 385 -31.32 -18.06 6.78
CA TYR A 385 -31.62 -16.71 7.31
C TYR A 385 -31.44 -15.76 6.12
N MET A 386 -32.57 -15.32 5.55
CA MET A 386 -32.60 -14.28 4.51
C MET A 386 -32.79 -12.92 5.15
#